data_AF-A0A4R3LLN5-F1
#
_entry.id   AF-A0A4R3LLN5-F1
#
_cell.length_a   1.000
_cell.length_b   1.000
_cell.length_c   1.000
_cell.angle_alpha   90.00
_cell.angle_beta   90.00
_cell.angle_gamma   90.00
#
_symmetry.space_group_name_H-M   'P 1'
#
loop_
_entity.id
_entity.type
_entity.pdbx_description
1 polymer ?
#
loop_
_entity_poly.entity_id
_entity_poly.type
_entity_poly.pdbx_seq_one_letter_code
_entity_poly.pdbx_strand_id
1 'polypeptide(L)'
;MRYPASEKLEVIRIVEQSHLPAKHTLDQLGIPRRTFYRWYDRFLEGGPEALEDRPSAPSRVWNRIGDDIQDQIVEMALDYSELSPRELAVRFTDEKRYFVSEATVYRLLKAHDLITSPAYVVIKAADQFHTKTTRPNEMWQTDFTYFKLIGWGWMYLSTVLDGSGRTMGIQEQLREKIEKVEALYFGAGTAGERDAAEAASARLKAKLAEISRQDPPVEMQFSMPDPWAVRLFVALCRRYGIRPYRYPRQRRTTIMVRASRGFFDAVVWRQFAEMHSDLWAHFEETTDRLIRGSVHSDTRDAETLPTPIGTR
;
A
#
# COMPACT_ATOMS: atom_id res chain seq x y z
N MET A 1 8.72 34.99 -20.27
CA MET A 1 9.95 35.42 -19.57
C MET A 1 9.66 36.77 -18.91
N ARG A 2 9.85 36.91 -17.59
CA ARG A 2 9.68 38.20 -16.90
C ARG A 2 11.04 38.89 -16.91
N TYR A 3 11.08 40.12 -17.44
CA TYR A 3 12.29 40.93 -17.46
C TYR A 3 12.44 41.63 -16.11
N PRO A 4 13.60 41.58 -15.44
CA PRO A 4 13.88 42.41 -14.28
C PRO A 4 13.88 43.90 -14.65
N ALA A 5 13.70 44.78 -13.65
CA ALA A 5 13.64 46.24 -13.89
C ALA A 5 14.91 46.78 -14.54
N SER A 6 16.08 46.21 -14.21
CA SER A 6 17.38 46.54 -14.81
C SER A 6 17.41 46.27 -16.32
N GLU A 7 16.96 45.10 -16.76
CA GLU A 7 16.91 44.74 -18.19
C GLU A 7 15.92 45.61 -18.95
N LYS A 8 14.76 45.95 -18.35
CA LYS A 8 13.80 46.88 -18.98
C LYS A 8 14.43 48.26 -19.22
N LEU A 9 15.22 48.75 -18.26
CA LEU A 9 15.90 50.04 -18.36
C LEU A 9 17.01 50.02 -19.40
N GLU A 10 17.76 48.93 -19.48
CA GLU A 10 18.79 48.74 -20.51
C GLU A 10 18.19 48.72 -21.92
N VAL A 11 17.07 48.02 -22.11
CA VAL A 11 16.32 48.01 -23.38
C VAL A 11 15.87 49.43 -23.76
N ILE A 12 15.37 50.22 -22.81
CA ILE A 12 14.96 51.61 -23.06
C ILE A 12 16.16 52.45 -23.53
N ARG A 13 17.31 52.36 -22.84
CA ARG A 13 18.53 53.09 -23.23
C ARG A 13 19.03 52.70 -24.61
N ILE A 14 19.02 51.41 -24.94
CA ILE A 14 19.42 50.92 -26.27
C ILE A 14 18.52 51.51 -27.35
N VAL A 15 17.20 51.58 -27.11
CA VAL A 15 16.27 52.16 -28.09
C VAL A 15 16.44 53.68 -28.22
N GLU A 16 16.70 54.41 -27.12
CA GLU A 16 16.95 55.86 -27.14
C GLU A 16 18.27 56.24 -27.83
N GLN A 17 19.32 55.43 -27.67
CA GLN A 17 20.64 55.68 -28.24
C GLN A 17 20.80 55.14 -29.68
N SER A 18 19.85 54.31 -30.13
CA SER A 18 19.87 53.74 -31.47
C SER A 18 19.56 54.79 -32.53
N HIS A 19 20.35 54.80 -33.59
CA HIS A 19 20.10 55.59 -34.80
C HIS A 19 19.07 54.91 -35.73
N LEU A 20 18.66 53.68 -35.41
CA LEU A 20 17.65 52.93 -36.16
C LEU A 20 16.24 53.25 -35.64
N PRO A 21 15.19 53.16 -36.48
CA PRO A 21 13.82 53.29 -36.02
C PRO A 21 13.50 52.25 -34.93
N ALA A 22 12.82 52.67 -33.86
CA ALA A 22 12.51 51.84 -32.70
C ALA A 22 11.90 50.47 -33.05
N LYS A 23 11.14 50.39 -34.15
CA LYS A 23 10.62 49.11 -34.68
C LYS A 23 11.73 48.10 -34.96
N HIS A 24 12.74 48.50 -35.72
CA HIS A 24 13.84 47.61 -36.14
C HIS A 24 14.67 47.16 -34.93
N THR A 25 14.95 48.06 -34.00
CA THR A 25 15.68 47.74 -32.76
C THR A 25 14.90 46.74 -31.89
N LEU A 26 13.59 46.93 -31.73
CA LEU A 26 12.74 46.02 -30.95
C LEU A 26 12.55 44.66 -31.62
N ASP A 27 12.45 44.61 -32.95
CA ASP A 27 12.36 43.37 -33.72
C ASP A 27 13.66 42.55 -33.58
N GLN A 28 14.84 43.20 -33.55
CA GLN A 28 16.13 42.54 -33.29
C GLN A 28 16.27 42.02 -31.85
N LEU A 29 15.74 42.75 -30.87
CA LEU A 29 15.73 42.35 -29.46
C LEU A 29 14.64 41.31 -29.14
N GLY A 30 13.75 40.99 -30.09
CA GLY A 30 12.64 40.05 -29.89
C GLY A 30 11.56 40.54 -28.92
N ILE A 31 11.44 41.86 -28.72
CA ILE A 31 10.52 42.47 -27.75
C ILE A 31 9.27 43.00 -28.48
N PRO A 32 8.06 42.52 -28.14
CA PRO A 32 6.85 43.05 -28.74
C PRO A 32 6.68 44.55 -28.44
N ARG A 33 6.35 45.34 -29.48
CA ARG A 33 6.18 46.81 -29.38
C ARG A 33 5.26 47.25 -28.25
N ARG A 34 4.12 46.56 -28.08
CA ARG A 34 3.14 46.87 -27.01
C ARG A 34 3.76 46.74 -25.62
N THR A 35 4.67 45.78 -25.43
CA THR A 35 5.37 45.57 -24.17
C THR A 35 6.37 46.69 -23.91
N PHE A 36 7.12 47.09 -24.94
CA PHE A 36 8.08 48.20 -24.86
C PHE A 36 7.39 49.53 -24.53
N TYR A 37 6.39 49.95 -25.30
CA TYR A 37 5.71 51.23 -25.05
C TYR A 37 5.09 51.29 -23.65
N ARG A 38 4.52 50.19 -23.15
CA ARG A 38 4.02 50.11 -21.77
C ARG A 38 5.11 50.31 -20.70
N TRP A 39 6.34 49.85 -20.95
CA TRP A 39 7.46 50.11 -20.04
C TRP A 39 7.96 51.55 -20.18
N TYR A 40 8.02 52.05 -21.42
CA TYR A 40 8.44 53.41 -21.72
C TYR A 40 7.50 54.45 -21.10
N ASP A 41 6.18 54.25 -21.18
CA ASP A 41 5.19 55.13 -20.54
C ASP A 41 5.39 55.16 -19.01
N ARG A 42 5.63 54.00 -18.38
CA ARG A 42 5.94 53.93 -16.94
C ARG A 42 7.24 54.62 -16.57
N PHE A 43 8.26 54.50 -17.42
CA PHE A 43 9.53 55.17 -17.25
C PHE A 43 9.40 56.69 -17.34
N LEU A 44 8.56 57.20 -18.25
CA LEU A 44 8.27 58.63 -18.35
C LEU A 44 7.49 59.16 -17.13
N GLU A 45 6.56 58.37 -16.59
CA GLU A 45 5.72 58.78 -15.46
C GLU A 45 6.45 58.73 -14.10
N GLY A 46 7.33 57.75 -13.89
CA GLY A 46 7.91 57.48 -12.56
C GLY A 46 9.37 57.03 -12.56
N GLY A 47 10.09 57.24 -13.66
CA GLY A 47 11.52 56.98 -13.76
C GLY A 47 11.90 55.49 -13.65
N PRO A 48 13.17 55.19 -13.31
CA PRO A 48 13.68 53.83 -13.20
C PRO A 48 12.91 52.93 -12.23
N GLU A 49 12.45 53.48 -11.11
CA GLU A 49 11.74 52.72 -10.05
C GLU A 49 10.36 52.22 -10.54
N ALA A 50 9.71 52.96 -11.44
CA ALA A 50 8.42 52.57 -12.01
C ALA A 50 8.47 51.35 -12.95
N LEU A 51 9.67 50.88 -13.31
CA LEU A 51 9.88 49.67 -14.10
C LEU A 51 9.79 48.38 -13.27
N GLU A 52 9.74 48.50 -11.94
CA GLU A 52 9.52 47.35 -11.06
C GLU A 52 8.17 46.67 -11.33
N ASP A 53 8.15 45.34 -11.16
CA ASP A 53 6.92 44.57 -11.30
C ASP A 53 6.01 44.86 -10.10
N ARG A 54 4.86 45.47 -10.37
CA ARG A 54 3.81 45.62 -9.35
C ARG A 54 3.25 44.23 -8.99
N PRO A 55 2.99 43.95 -7.70
CA PRO A 55 2.35 42.72 -7.30
C PRO A 55 1.03 42.55 -8.05
N SER A 56 0.86 41.41 -8.74
CA SER A 56 -0.35 41.10 -9.52
C SER A 56 -1.57 40.75 -8.66
N ALA A 57 -1.41 40.76 -7.33
CA ALA A 57 -2.48 40.48 -6.40
C ALA A 57 -2.97 41.78 -5.74
N PRO A 58 -4.29 41.96 -5.59
CA PRO A 58 -4.83 43.07 -4.81
C PRO A 58 -4.33 43.00 -3.36
N SER A 59 -3.98 44.14 -2.78
CA SER A 59 -3.48 44.24 -1.40
C SER A 59 -4.50 43.80 -0.35
N ARG A 60 -5.80 43.90 -0.67
CA ARG A 60 -6.90 43.46 0.19
C ARG A 60 -7.97 42.78 -0.65
N VAL A 61 -8.26 41.53 -0.33
CA VAL A 61 -9.39 40.79 -0.89
C VAL A 61 -10.62 41.17 -0.08
N TRP A 62 -11.68 41.68 -0.73
CA TRP A 62 -12.91 42.14 -0.07
C TRP A 62 -13.63 41.06 0.76
N ASN A 63 -13.36 39.78 0.47
CA ASN A 63 -13.88 38.61 1.20
C ASN A 63 -13.01 38.16 2.40
N ARG A 64 -11.96 38.92 2.75
CA ARG A 64 -11.11 38.55 3.89
C ARG A 64 -11.83 38.90 5.19
N ILE A 65 -12.01 37.88 6.03
CA ILE A 65 -12.56 38.01 7.39
C ILE A 65 -11.62 38.91 8.21
N GLY A 66 -12.17 39.80 9.03
CA GLY A 66 -11.40 40.66 9.92
C GLY A 66 -10.59 39.85 10.92
N ASP A 67 -9.46 40.38 11.37
CA ASP A 67 -8.57 39.66 12.29
C ASP A 67 -9.26 39.44 13.66
N ASP A 68 -10.15 40.35 14.06
CA ASP A 68 -11.03 40.24 15.23
C ASP A 68 -11.98 39.02 15.21
N ILE A 69 -12.49 38.70 14.02
CA ILE A 69 -13.36 37.53 13.83
C ILE A 69 -12.51 36.26 13.71
N GLN A 70 -11.32 36.33 13.11
CA GLN A 70 -10.37 35.20 13.07
C GLN A 70 -9.96 34.77 14.48
N ASP A 71 -9.62 35.72 15.35
CA ASP A 71 -9.24 35.45 16.74
C ASP A 71 -10.37 34.75 17.51
N GLN A 72 -11.62 35.19 17.32
CA GLN A 72 -12.79 34.54 17.94
C GLN A 72 -13.02 33.10 17.46
N ILE A 73 -12.73 32.81 16.19
CA ILE A 73 -12.82 31.45 15.65
C ILE A 73 -11.74 30.56 16.27
N VAL A 74 -10.52 31.10 16.41
CA VAL A 74 -9.39 30.40 17.04
C VAL A 74 -9.67 30.13 18.52
N GLU A 75 -10.16 31.12 19.26
CA GLU A 75 -10.55 30.99 20.67
C GLU A 75 -11.61 29.89 20.84
N MET A 76 -12.67 29.92 20.03
CA MET A 76 -13.72 28.89 20.06
C MET A 76 -13.17 27.49 19.70
N ALA A 77 -12.17 27.40 18.82
CA ALA A 77 -11.53 26.14 18.47
C ALA A 77 -10.71 25.57 19.63
N LEU A 78 -10.09 26.43 20.44
CA LEU A 78 -9.35 26.04 21.63
C LEU A 78 -10.29 25.60 22.77
N ASP A 79 -11.42 26.29 22.95
CA ASP A 79 -12.44 25.91 23.93
C ASP A 79 -13.11 24.56 23.59
N TYR A 80 -13.26 24.27 22.29
CA TYR A 80 -13.93 23.07 21.80
C TYR A 80 -13.03 22.25 20.85
N SER A 81 -11.89 21.79 21.36
CA SER A 81 -10.85 21.07 20.61
C SER A 81 -11.30 19.77 19.92
N GLU A 82 -12.44 19.20 20.33
CA GLU A 82 -13.00 17.97 19.77
C GLU A 82 -13.86 18.21 18.51
N LEU A 83 -14.25 19.46 18.23
CA LEU A 83 -15.13 19.77 17.12
C LEU A 83 -14.40 19.76 15.79
N SER A 84 -15.01 19.14 14.79
CA SER A 84 -14.52 19.24 13.41
C SER A 84 -14.65 20.68 12.89
N PRO A 85 -13.84 21.08 11.89
CA PRO A 85 -13.96 22.40 11.24
C PRO A 85 -15.37 22.70 10.74
N ARG A 86 -16.14 21.68 10.37
CA ARG A 86 -17.54 21.79 9.97
C ARG A 86 -18.45 22.12 11.15
N GLU A 87 -18.32 21.40 12.25
CA GLU A 87 -19.13 21.64 13.46
C GLU A 87 -18.80 22.98 14.09
N LEU A 88 -17.52 23.36 14.09
CA LEU A 88 -17.08 24.66 14.56
C LEU A 88 -17.66 25.81 13.71
N ALA A 89 -17.72 25.66 12.38
CA ALA A 89 -18.33 26.65 11.50
C ALA A 89 -19.83 26.84 11.77
N VAL A 90 -20.56 25.75 12.00
CA VAL A 90 -21.99 25.79 12.33
C VAL A 90 -22.19 26.47 13.68
N ARG A 91 -21.45 26.04 14.71
CA ARG A 91 -21.54 26.62 16.06
C ARG A 91 -21.18 28.10 16.08
N PHE A 92 -20.12 28.49 15.37
CA PHE A 92 -19.73 29.89 15.25
C PHE A 92 -20.85 30.73 14.60
N THR A 93 -21.50 30.19 13.57
CA THR A 93 -22.62 30.86 12.91
C THR A 93 -23.82 31.00 13.85
N ASP A 94 -24.12 29.98 14.65
CA ASP A 94 -25.26 30.00 15.58
C ASP A 94 -25.02 30.91 16.79
N GLU A 95 -23.83 30.86 17.41
CA GLU A 95 -23.50 31.61 18.63
C GLU A 95 -23.11 33.07 18.35
N LYS A 96 -22.28 33.30 17.33
CA LYS A 96 -21.76 34.64 17.01
C LYS A 96 -22.58 35.36 15.94
N ARG A 97 -23.59 34.70 15.35
CA ARG A 97 -24.43 35.21 14.25
C ARG A 97 -23.64 35.73 13.06
N TYR A 98 -22.45 35.18 12.84
CA TYR A 98 -21.55 35.54 11.75
C TYR A 98 -21.27 34.30 10.90
N PHE A 99 -21.66 34.36 9.63
CA PHE A 99 -21.50 33.23 8.72
C PHE A 99 -20.03 33.01 8.35
N VAL A 100 -19.54 31.79 8.62
CA VAL A 100 -18.23 31.32 8.15
C VAL A 100 -18.38 30.01 7.42
N SER A 101 -17.65 29.86 6.31
CA SER A 101 -17.61 28.58 5.59
C SER A 101 -16.65 27.60 6.29
N GLU A 102 -16.99 26.31 6.27
CA GLU A 102 -16.13 25.22 6.75
C GLU A 102 -14.72 25.33 6.17
N ALA A 103 -14.59 25.59 4.86
CA ALA A 103 -13.29 25.72 4.21
C ALA A 103 -12.45 26.89 4.75
N THR A 104 -13.09 27.94 5.24
CA THR A 104 -12.40 29.09 5.84
C THR A 104 -11.94 28.79 7.26
N VAL A 105 -12.81 28.15 8.06
CA VAL A 105 -12.44 27.64 9.39
C VAL A 105 -11.28 26.64 9.26
N TYR A 106 -11.38 25.68 8.34
CA TYR A 106 -10.30 24.73 8.05
C TYR A 106 -8.99 25.45 7.68
N ARG A 107 -9.02 26.41 6.75
CA ARG A 107 -7.81 27.15 6.35
C ARG A 107 -7.20 27.93 7.51
N LEU A 108 -8.04 28.52 8.36
CA LEU A 108 -7.60 29.27 9.53
C LEU A 108 -6.94 28.33 10.54
N LEU A 109 -7.61 27.26 10.95
CA LEU A 109 -7.06 26.25 11.85
C LEU A 109 -5.77 25.64 11.31
N LYS A 110 -5.69 25.41 9.99
CA LYS A 110 -4.48 24.92 9.34
C LYS A 110 -3.33 25.91 9.42
N ALA A 111 -3.60 27.20 9.23
CA ALA A 111 -2.58 28.25 9.29
C ALA A 111 -2.03 28.46 10.71
N HIS A 112 -2.83 28.16 11.73
CA HIS A 112 -2.45 28.20 13.15
C HIS A 112 -1.96 26.84 13.69
N ASP A 113 -1.76 25.83 12.83
CA ASP A 113 -1.39 24.46 13.22
C ASP A 113 -2.34 23.79 14.26
N LEU A 114 -3.60 24.23 14.30
CA LEU A 114 -4.65 23.72 15.20
C LEU A 114 -5.49 22.60 14.59
N ILE A 115 -5.22 22.22 13.33
CA ILE A 115 -5.76 20.96 12.82
C ILE A 115 -4.93 19.86 13.46
N THR A 116 -5.48 19.24 14.50
CA THR A 116 -5.07 17.90 14.91
C THR A 116 -5.09 17.06 13.65
N SER A 117 -3.90 16.81 13.07
CA SER A 117 -3.72 15.85 11.97
C SER A 117 -4.61 14.69 12.30
N PRO A 118 -5.51 14.26 11.38
CA PRO A 118 -6.56 13.34 11.74
C PRO A 118 -5.88 12.29 12.59
N ALA A 119 -6.32 12.20 13.85
CA ALA A 119 -6.24 10.93 14.49
C ALA A 119 -7.01 10.07 13.49
N TYR A 120 -6.29 9.44 12.57
CA TYR A 120 -6.49 8.06 12.35
C TYR A 120 -6.48 7.52 13.79
N VAL A 121 -7.66 7.52 14.40
CA VAL A 121 -8.21 6.31 14.94
C VAL A 121 -8.08 5.37 13.75
N VAL A 122 -6.85 4.88 13.58
CA VAL A 122 -6.58 3.60 12.99
C VAL A 122 -7.52 2.81 13.85
N ILE A 123 -8.69 2.49 13.30
CA ILE A 123 -9.50 1.40 13.77
C ILE A 123 -8.50 0.26 13.60
N LYS A 124 -7.66 0.09 14.63
CA LYS A 124 -6.71 -0.99 14.71
C LYS A 124 -7.67 -2.14 14.76
N ALA A 125 -7.71 -2.88 13.66
CA ALA A 125 -8.38 -4.17 13.65
C ALA A 125 -7.96 -4.84 14.95
N ALA A 126 -8.95 -5.17 15.79
CA ALA A 126 -8.66 -5.85 17.03
C ALA A 126 -7.73 -7.01 16.70
N ASP A 127 -6.70 -7.20 17.52
CA ASP A 127 -5.68 -8.22 17.27
C ASP A 127 -6.29 -9.63 17.15
N GLN A 128 -7.55 -9.79 17.57
CA GLN A 128 -8.31 -11.02 17.59
C GLN A 128 -9.78 -10.71 17.28
N PHE A 129 -10.45 -11.64 16.61
CA PHE A 129 -11.90 -11.57 16.41
C PHE A 129 -12.62 -11.71 17.77
N HIS A 130 -13.71 -10.98 17.96
CA HIS A 130 -14.54 -11.07 19.18
C HIS A 130 -15.10 -12.49 19.37
N THR A 131 -15.51 -13.13 18.29
CA THR A 131 -15.96 -14.53 18.28
C THR A 131 -14.84 -15.39 17.71
N LYS A 132 -14.22 -16.22 18.56
CA LYS A 132 -13.19 -17.16 18.13
C LYS A 132 -13.85 -18.45 17.67
N THR A 133 -13.63 -18.82 16.42
CA THR A 133 -13.94 -20.14 15.89
C THR A 133 -12.95 -21.17 16.42
N THR A 134 -13.47 -22.30 16.86
CA THR A 134 -12.70 -23.43 17.43
C THR A 134 -12.81 -24.68 16.58
N ARG A 135 -13.79 -24.76 15.66
CA ARG A 135 -14.03 -25.91 14.79
C ARG A 135 -14.18 -25.50 13.32
N PRO A 136 -13.80 -26.38 12.37
CA PRO A 136 -14.10 -26.17 10.95
C PRO A 136 -15.60 -26.01 10.71
N ASN A 137 -15.98 -25.14 9.77
CA ASN A 137 -17.37 -24.81 9.39
C ASN A 137 -18.21 -24.11 10.48
N GLU A 138 -17.59 -23.59 11.54
CA GLU A 138 -18.31 -22.87 12.59
C GLU A 138 -18.61 -21.41 12.20
N MET A 139 -17.81 -20.83 11.30
CA MET A 139 -18.07 -19.50 10.73
C MET A 139 -17.49 -19.39 9.33
N TRP A 140 -18.31 -18.95 8.38
CA TRP A 140 -17.88 -18.68 7.02
C TRP A 140 -17.73 -17.17 6.82
N GLN A 141 -16.59 -16.77 6.27
CA GLN A 141 -16.31 -15.40 5.91
C GLN A 141 -16.39 -15.25 4.39
N THR A 142 -17.14 -14.24 3.96
CA THR A 142 -17.19 -13.86 2.55
C THR A 142 -16.55 -12.49 2.39
N ASP A 143 -15.59 -12.37 1.48
CA ASP A 143 -14.97 -11.10 1.11
C ASP A 143 -15.17 -10.84 -0.38
N PHE A 144 -15.62 -9.63 -0.70
CA PHE A 144 -15.88 -9.17 -2.06
C PHE A 144 -14.90 -8.07 -2.40
N THR A 145 -13.97 -8.37 -3.30
CA THR A 145 -13.02 -7.38 -3.83
C THR A 145 -13.33 -7.16 -5.29
N TYR A 146 -13.38 -5.91 -5.73
CA TYR A 146 -13.49 -5.58 -7.14
C TYR A 146 -12.14 -5.11 -7.68
N PHE A 147 -11.82 -5.53 -8.89
CA PHE A 147 -10.58 -5.15 -9.56
C PHE A 147 -10.87 -4.90 -11.04
N LYS A 148 -10.07 -4.00 -11.64
CA LYS A 148 -10.23 -3.60 -13.03
C LYS A 148 -9.28 -4.38 -13.91
N LEU A 149 -9.83 -5.15 -14.85
CA LEU A 149 -9.06 -5.77 -15.92
C LEU A 149 -9.01 -4.80 -17.10
N ILE A 150 -7.78 -4.43 -17.50
CA ILE A 150 -7.56 -3.50 -18.62
C ILE A 150 -8.12 -4.13 -19.90
N GLY A 151 -9.09 -3.44 -20.54
CA GLY A 151 -9.78 -3.90 -21.75
C GLY A 151 -11.10 -4.64 -21.52
N TRP A 152 -11.40 -5.08 -20.30
CA TRP A 152 -12.59 -5.91 -19.98
C TRP A 152 -13.49 -5.31 -18.89
N GLY A 153 -13.02 -4.27 -18.18
CA GLY A 153 -13.83 -3.53 -17.22
C GLY A 153 -13.64 -3.99 -15.77
N TRP A 154 -14.60 -3.64 -14.93
CA TRP A 154 -14.60 -3.95 -13.50
C TRP A 154 -15.19 -5.34 -13.27
N MET A 155 -14.46 -6.17 -12.52
CA MET A 155 -14.88 -7.51 -12.14
C MET A 155 -14.95 -7.61 -10.62
N TYR A 156 -15.89 -8.40 -10.12
CA TYR A 156 -16.07 -8.70 -8.71
C TYR A 156 -15.53 -10.11 -8.42
N LEU A 157 -14.56 -10.21 -7.51
CA LEU A 157 -14.10 -11.45 -6.92
C LEU A 157 -14.79 -11.64 -5.58
N SER A 158 -15.59 -12.70 -5.48
CA SER A 158 -16.12 -13.18 -4.21
C SER A 158 -15.26 -14.35 -3.74
N THR A 159 -14.75 -14.26 -2.52
CA THR A 159 -14.03 -15.36 -1.86
C THR A 159 -14.82 -15.78 -0.63
N VAL A 160 -15.04 -17.09 -0.47
CA VAL A 160 -15.66 -17.69 0.71
C VAL A 160 -14.60 -18.53 1.42
N LEU A 161 -14.36 -18.25 2.69
CA LEU A 161 -13.30 -18.85 3.51
C LEU A 161 -13.85 -19.33 4.85
N ASP A 162 -13.38 -20.48 5.33
CA ASP A 162 -13.69 -20.97 6.68
C ASP A 162 -12.83 -20.26 7.74
N GLY A 163 -13.46 -19.71 8.78
CA GLY A 163 -12.83 -18.85 9.78
C GLY A 163 -11.80 -19.57 10.67
N SER A 164 -11.85 -20.90 10.74
CA SER A 164 -10.93 -21.73 11.53
C SER A 164 -9.47 -21.72 11.03
N GLY A 165 -9.24 -21.38 9.76
CA GLY A 165 -7.92 -21.47 9.11
C GLY A 165 -6.99 -20.25 9.31
N ARG A 166 -7.49 -19.14 9.88
CA ARG A 166 -6.79 -17.84 9.80
C ARG A 166 -5.77 -17.60 10.93
N THR A 167 -5.88 -18.29 12.06
CA THR A 167 -5.04 -18.01 13.25
C THR A 167 -3.58 -18.47 13.08
N MET A 168 -3.29 -19.41 12.17
CA MET A 168 -1.96 -20.06 12.13
C MET A 168 -1.01 -19.62 10.99
N GLY A 169 -1.49 -18.88 9.97
CA GLY A 169 -0.62 -18.29 8.93
C GLY A 169 0.03 -16.95 9.32
N ILE A 170 -0.26 -16.46 10.53
CA ILE A 170 0.09 -15.12 11.02
C ILE A 170 1.58 -15.01 11.37
N GLN A 171 2.23 -16.11 11.76
CA GLN A 171 3.64 -16.15 12.19
C GLN A 171 4.62 -15.66 11.12
N GLU A 172 4.51 -16.18 9.90
CA GLU A 172 5.46 -15.88 8.82
C GLU A 172 5.14 -14.53 8.13
N GLN A 173 3.86 -14.15 8.09
CA GLN A 173 3.43 -12.80 7.65
C GLN A 173 3.93 -11.70 8.60
N LEU A 174 4.01 -11.98 9.92
CA LEU A 174 4.67 -11.07 10.85
C LEU A 174 6.18 -10.98 10.60
N ARG A 175 6.83 -12.10 10.25
CA ARG A 175 8.26 -12.15 9.98
C ARG A 175 8.66 -11.35 8.74
N GLU A 176 7.93 -11.51 7.63
CA GLU A 176 8.11 -10.69 6.43
C GLU A 176 7.82 -9.20 6.68
N LYS A 177 6.82 -8.88 7.52
CA LYS A 177 6.53 -7.49 7.91
C LYS A 177 7.67 -6.90 8.74
N ILE A 178 8.27 -7.65 9.66
CA ILE A 178 9.45 -7.21 10.42
C ILE A 178 10.61 -6.93 9.47
N GLU A 179 10.88 -7.84 8.53
CA GLU A 179 12.00 -7.69 7.57
C GLU A 179 11.82 -6.46 6.67
N LYS A 180 10.58 -6.16 6.25
CA LYS A 180 10.24 -4.94 5.50
C LYS A 180 10.33 -3.66 6.35
N VAL A 181 9.96 -3.72 7.62
CA VAL A 181 10.07 -2.59 8.55
C VAL A 181 11.54 -2.30 8.90
N GLU A 182 12.36 -3.33 9.08
CA GLU A 182 13.81 -3.19 9.29
C GLU A 182 14.50 -2.64 8.02
N ALA A 183 14.09 -3.05 6.82
CA ALA A 183 14.59 -2.46 5.57
C ALA A 183 14.23 -0.97 5.41
N LEU A 184 13.05 -0.55 5.88
CA LEU A 184 12.65 0.87 5.93
C LEU A 184 13.42 1.66 7.00
N TYR A 185 13.78 1.03 8.13
CA TYR A 185 14.59 1.64 9.19
C TYR A 185 16.00 2.02 8.70
N PHE A 186 16.64 1.17 7.88
CA PHE A 186 17.96 1.47 7.28
C PHE A 186 17.91 2.56 6.19
N GLY A 187 16.72 2.91 5.67
CA GLY A 187 16.53 3.94 4.64
C GLY A 187 16.00 5.30 5.13
N ALA A 188 15.63 5.44 6.41
CA ALA A 188 14.98 6.64 6.93
C ALA A 188 15.97 7.76 7.33
N GLY A 189 15.68 8.99 6.91
CA GLY A 189 16.56 10.17 7.04
C GLY A 189 16.40 10.98 8.32
N THR A 190 15.38 10.73 9.15
CA THR A 190 15.11 11.53 10.35
C THR A 190 14.92 10.68 11.62
N ALA A 191 15.28 11.23 12.79
CA ALA A 191 15.35 10.50 14.07
C ALA A 191 13.97 9.98 14.55
N GLY A 192 12.88 10.73 14.34
CA GLY A 192 11.55 10.32 14.78
C GLY A 192 10.95 9.14 14.00
N GLU A 193 11.33 8.97 12.73
CA GLU A 193 10.93 7.81 11.91
C GLU A 193 11.62 6.51 12.37
N ARG A 194 12.84 6.63 12.93
CA ARG A 194 13.59 5.51 13.48
C ARG A 194 12.98 5.03 14.79
N ASP A 195 12.67 5.93 15.72
CA ASP A 195 12.09 5.57 17.02
C ASP A 195 10.70 4.89 16.88
N ALA A 196 9.89 5.33 15.92
CA ALA A 196 8.57 4.73 15.66
C ALA A 196 8.68 3.32 15.04
N ALA A 197 9.64 3.12 14.13
CA ALA A 197 9.91 1.82 13.51
C ALA A 197 10.54 0.83 14.51
N GLU A 198 11.36 1.31 15.44
CA GLU A 198 11.96 0.52 16.52
C GLU A 198 10.89 0.01 17.51
N ALA A 199 9.98 0.88 17.93
CA ALA A 199 8.86 0.50 18.79
C ALA A 199 7.90 -0.48 18.11
N ALA A 200 7.71 -0.38 16.79
CA ALA A 200 6.91 -1.34 16.02
C ALA A 200 7.61 -2.70 15.90
N SER A 201 8.92 -2.72 15.62
CA SER A 201 9.74 -3.95 15.55
C SER A 201 9.79 -4.67 16.90
N ALA A 202 9.95 -3.95 18.00
CA ALA A 202 9.96 -4.52 19.37
C ALA A 202 8.65 -5.22 19.73
N ARG A 203 7.49 -4.64 19.37
CA ARG A 203 6.17 -5.24 19.61
C ARG A 203 5.94 -6.49 18.78
N LEU A 204 6.39 -6.49 17.52
CA LEU A 204 6.28 -7.66 16.63
C LEU A 204 7.21 -8.79 17.10
N LYS A 205 8.43 -8.47 17.56
CA LYS A 205 9.36 -9.44 18.16
C LYS A 205 8.83 -10.04 19.46
N ALA A 206 8.19 -9.25 20.33
CA ALA A 206 7.56 -9.74 21.55
C ALA A 206 6.41 -10.71 21.27
N LYS A 207 5.54 -10.37 20.30
CA LYS A 207 4.41 -11.22 19.88
C LYS A 207 4.87 -12.53 19.22
N LEU A 208 5.97 -12.50 18.48
CA LEU A 208 6.61 -13.69 17.91
C LEU A 208 7.18 -14.63 19.01
N ALA A 209 7.79 -14.05 20.05
CA ALA A 209 8.37 -14.79 21.18
C ALA A 209 7.33 -15.42 22.13
N GLU A 210 6.11 -14.88 22.17
CA GLU A 210 4.99 -15.45 22.92
C GLU A 210 4.39 -16.66 22.20
N ILE A 211 4.20 -16.58 20.88
CA ILE A 211 3.70 -17.68 20.06
C ILE A 211 4.74 -18.81 19.95
N SER A 212 6.03 -18.47 19.82
CA SER A 212 7.13 -19.46 19.80
C SER A 212 7.28 -20.22 21.12
N ARG A 213 6.76 -19.70 22.24
CA ARG A 213 6.73 -20.37 23.55
C ARG A 213 5.60 -21.42 23.66
N GLN A 214 4.53 -21.26 22.88
CA GLN A 214 3.38 -22.16 22.93
C GLN A 214 3.50 -23.37 21.99
N ASP A 215 4.21 -23.24 20.86
CA ASP A 215 4.51 -24.37 19.96
C ASP A 215 5.90 -24.19 19.29
N PRO A 216 6.96 -24.80 19.85
CA PRO A 216 8.31 -24.64 19.34
C PRO A 216 8.47 -25.30 17.96
N PRO A 217 9.25 -24.71 17.04
CA PRO A 217 9.47 -25.30 15.73
C PRO A 217 10.32 -26.58 15.82
N VAL A 218 9.70 -27.72 15.49
CA VAL A 218 10.32 -29.05 15.50
C VAL A 218 10.73 -29.43 14.08
N GLU A 219 11.80 -30.21 13.96
CA GLU A 219 12.22 -30.81 12.70
C GLU A 219 11.39 -32.07 12.40
N MET A 220 10.82 -32.14 11.20
CA MET A 220 9.95 -33.22 10.75
C MET A 220 10.43 -33.76 9.41
N GLN A 221 10.33 -35.08 9.25
CA GLN A 221 10.71 -35.81 8.04
C GLN A 221 9.46 -36.35 7.34
N PHE A 222 9.36 -36.12 6.05
CA PHE A 222 8.28 -36.65 5.21
C PHE A 222 8.84 -37.42 4.02
N SER A 223 8.28 -38.59 3.73
CA SER A 223 8.60 -39.41 2.57
C SER A 223 7.41 -39.43 1.61
N MET A 224 7.61 -38.93 0.41
CA MET A 224 6.57 -38.85 -0.63
C MET A 224 6.55 -40.12 -1.49
N PRO A 225 5.37 -40.50 -2.02
CA PRO A 225 5.23 -41.66 -2.90
C PRO A 225 5.96 -41.47 -4.23
N ASP A 226 5.92 -40.26 -4.80
CA ASP A 226 6.43 -39.99 -6.14
C ASP A 226 7.03 -38.56 -6.30
N PRO A 227 7.71 -38.26 -7.43
CA PRO A 227 8.29 -36.94 -7.69
C PRO A 227 7.30 -35.78 -7.86
N TRP A 228 6.05 -36.01 -8.25
CA TRP A 228 5.01 -34.99 -8.35
C TRP A 228 4.51 -34.59 -6.98
N ALA A 229 4.26 -35.55 -6.10
CA ALA A 229 3.96 -35.32 -4.70
C ALA A 229 5.05 -34.46 -4.03
N VAL A 230 6.33 -34.76 -4.29
CA VAL A 230 7.47 -33.93 -3.85
C VAL A 230 7.34 -32.49 -4.32
N ARG A 231 7.04 -32.26 -5.61
CA ARG A 231 6.94 -30.90 -6.17
C ARG A 231 5.79 -30.11 -5.56
N LEU A 232 4.62 -30.74 -5.43
CA LEU A 232 3.44 -30.14 -4.81
C LEU A 232 3.71 -29.79 -3.34
N PHE A 233 4.28 -30.72 -2.60
CA PHE A 233 4.62 -30.52 -1.19
C PHE A 233 5.65 -29.40 -0.98
N VAL A 234 6.72 -29.36 -1.79
CA VAL A 234 7.72 -28.27 -1.74
C VAL A 234 7.09 -26.92 -2.07
N ALA A 235 6.19 -26.87 -3.06
CA ALA A 235 5.48 -25.65 -3.42
C ALA A 235 4.57 -25.15 -2.30
N LEU A 236 3.82 -26.05 -1.65
CA LEU A 236 2.99 -25.72 -0.49
C LEU A 236 3.83 -25.22 0.68
N CYS A 237 4.93 -25.91 1.02
CA CYS A 237 5.85 -25.45 2.05
C CYS A 237 6.33 -24.02 1.76
N ARG A 238 6.80 -23.74 0.53
CA ARG A 238 7.26 -22.40 0.13
C ARG A 238 6.15 -21.35 0.17
N ARG A 239 4.92 -21.70 -0.22
CA ARG A 239 3.75 -20.81 -0.16
C ARG A 239 3.44 -20.36 1.26
N TYR A 240 3.62 -21.26 2.22
CA TYR A 240 3.45 -20.98 3.65
C TYR A 240 4.73 -20.47 4.32
N GLY A 241 5.76 -20.12 3.53
CA GLY A 241 7.04 -19.59 3.99
C GLY A 241 7.91 -20.59 4.76
N ILE A 242 7.54 -21.87 4.73
CA ILE A 242 8.32 -22.96 5.30
C ILE A 242 9.44 -23.32 4.32
N ARG A 243 10.68 -23.41 4.80
CA ARG A 243 11.84 -23.81 3.99
C ARG A 243 12.02 -25.33 4.00
N PRO A 244 11.73 -26.06 2.90
CA PRO A 244 12.04 -27.47 2.81
C PRO A 244 13.53 -27.66 2.50
N TYR A 245 14.16 -28.62 3.17
CA TYR A 245 15.56 -28.99 2.95
C TYR A 245 15.72 -30.51 2.94
N ARG A 246 16.93 -30.98 2.61
CA ARG A 246 17.31 -32.39 2.65
C ARG A 246 18.72 -32.50 3.19
N TYR A 247 18.99 -33.54 3.96
CA TYR A 247 20.35 -33.90 4.33
C TYR A 247 21.06 -34.61 3.17
N PRO A 248 22.40 -34.54 3.12
CA PRO A 248 23.18 -35.33 2.18
C PRO A 248 22.80 -36.82 2.26
N ARG A 249 22.75 -37.49 1.09
CA ARG A 249 22.41 -38.93 0.93
C ARG A 249 20.95 -39.32 1.24
N GLN A 250 20.04 -38.36 1.48
CA GLN A 250 18.61 -38.66 1.52
C GLN A 250 18.04 -38.92 0.11
N ARG A 251 17.01 -39.78 0.03
CA ARG A 251 16.28 -40.03 -1.22
C ARG A 251 15.61 -38.74 -1.69
N ARG A 252 15.46 -38.56 -3.01
CA ARG A 252 14.82 -37.35 -3.58
C ARG A 252 13.35 -37.19 -3.15
N THR A 253 12.70 -38.29 -2.77
CA THR A 253 11.33 -38.33 -2.24
C THR A 253 11.23 -37.94 -0.76
N THR A 254 12.34 -37.90 -0.04
CA THR A 254 12.37 -37.51 1.38
C THR A 254 12.63 -36.01 1.51
N ILE A 255 11.88 -35.32 2.36
CA ILE A 255 11.97 -33.87 2.60
C ILE A 255 11.94 -33.60 4.10
N MET A 256 12.83 -32.72 4.55
CA MET A 256 12.88 -32.21 5.91
C MET A 256 12.23 -30.82 5.98
N VAL A 257 11.50 -30.57 7.05
CA VAL A 257 10.83 -29.31 7.34
C VAL A 257 11.04 -28.95 8.80
N ARG A 258 11.32 -27.68 9.09
CA ARG A 258 11.35 -27.16 10.46
C ARG A 258 10.22 -26.15 10.65
N ALA A 259 9.18 -26.53 11.37
CA ALA A 259 7.97 -25.74 11.59
C ALA A 259 7.27 -26.15 12.90
N SER A 260 6.31 -25.34 13.36
CA SER A 260 5.39 -25.76 14.44
C SER A 260 4.56 -26.95 13.95
N ARG A 261 4.48 -28.01 14.77
CA ARG A 261 3.82 -29.25 14.36
C ARG A 261 2.31 -29.07 14.23
N GLY A 262 1.69 -28.34 15.16
CA GLY A 262 0.26 -28.06 15.13
C GLY A 262 -0.15 -27.27 13.87
N PHE A 263 0.62 -26.26 13.50
CA PHE A 263 0.40 -25.51 12.26
C PHE A 263 0.59 -26.38 11.01
N PHE A 264 1.68 -27.15 10.99
CA PHE A 264 2.02 -27.95 9.83
C PHE A 264 0.93 -28.98 9.52
N ASP A 265 0.49 -29.73 10.53
CA ASP A 265 -0.49 -30.79 10.35
C ASP A 265 -1.88 -30.22 9.97
N ALA A 266 -2.30 -29.14 10.63
CA ALA A 266 -3.62 -28.56 10.43
C ALA A 266 -3.79 -27.82 9.09
N VAL A 267 -2.71 -27.22 8.57
CA VAL A 267 -2.77 -26.36 7.37
C VAL A 267 -2.05 -27.00 6.20
N VAL A 268 -0.75 -27.21 6.32
CA VAL A 268 0.11 -27.57 5.19
C VAL A 268 -0.10 -29.03 4.78
N TRP A 269 -0.12 -29.94 5.76
CA TRP A 269 -0.34 -31.36 5.51
C TRP A 269 -1.76 -31.63 5.02
N ARG A 270 -2.76 -31.03 5.66
CA ARG A 270 -4.16 -31.17 5.23
C ARG A 270 -4.37 -30.73 3.78
N GLN A 271 -3.89 -29.55 3.40
CA GLN A 271 -4.01 -29.08 2.02
C GLN A 271 -3.21 -29.93 1.03
N PHE A 272 -2.04 -30.41 1.43
CA PHE A 272 -1.29 -31.36 0.61
C PHE A 272 -2.10 -32.63 0.37
N ALA A 273 -2.70 -33.22 1.40
CA ALA A 273 -3.49 -34.43 1.28
C ALA A 273 -4.73 -34.24 0.39
N GLU A 274 -5.46 -33.14 0.56
CA GLU A 274 -6.62 -32.78 -0.28
C GLU A 274 -6.20 -32.62 -1.75
N MET A 275 -5.23 -31.74 -2.03
CA MET A 275 -4.78 -31.48 -3.41
C MET A 275 -4.12 -32.69 -4.07
N HIS A 276 -3.37 -33.49 -3.31
CA HIS A 276 -2.75 -34.71 -3.82
C HIS A 276 -3.80 -35.75 -4.18
N SER A 277 -4.82 -35.95 -3.33
CA SER A 277 -5.92 -36.87 -3.59
C SER A 277 -6.69 -36.48 -4.86
N ASP A 278 -7.05 -35.20 -4.99
CA ASP A 278 -7.82 -34.72 -6.15
C ASP A 278 -7.01 -34.83 -7.46
N LEU A 279 -5.73 -34.45 -7.40
CA LEU A 279 -4.84 -34.55 -8.56
C LEU A 279 -4.62 -36.00 -8.98
N TRP A 280 -4.48 -36.90 -8.00
CA TRP A 280 -4.30 -38.33 -8.28
C TRP A 280 -5.55 -38.95 -8.90
N ALA A 281 -6.74 -38.64 -8.38
CA ALA A 281 -8.00 -39.11 -8.95
C ALA A 281 -8.17 -38.65 -10.40
N HIS A 282 -7.84 -37.39 -10.70
CA HIS A 282 -7.92 -36.88 -12.07
C HIS A 282 -6.88 -37.53 -13.00
N PHE A 283 -5.67 -37.78 -12.49
CA PHE A 283 -4.61 -38.44 -13.25
C PHE A 283 -4.97 -39.88 -13.59
N GLU A 284 -5.52 -40.62 -12.62
CA GLU A 284 -6.02 -41.98 -12.80
C GLU A 284 -7.14 -42.02 -13.83
N GLU A 285 -8.15 -41.16 -13.70
CA GLU A 285 -9.26 -41.08 -14.66
C GLU A 285 -8.78 -40.76 -16.09
N THR A 286 -7.84 -39.82 -16.23
CA THR A 286 -7.28 -39.43 -17.53
C THR A 286 -6.46 -40.56 -18.13
N THR A 287 -5.66 -41.25 -17.32
CA THR A 287 -4.84 -42.38 -17.74
C THR A 287 -5.72 -43.53 -18.23
N ASP A 288 -6.75 -43.90 -17.46
CA ASP A 288 -7.74 -44.91 -17.85
C ASP A 288 -8.43 -44.57 -19.17
N ARG A 289 -8.85 -43.32 -19.32
CA ARG A 289 -9.51 -42.84 -20.54
C ARG A 289 -8.58 -42.93 -21.75
N LEU A 290 -7.32 -42.55 -21.60
CA LEU A 290 -6.31 -42.63 -22.67
C LEU A 290 -5.98 -44.08 -23.02
N ILE A 291 -5.80 -44.96 -22.04
CA ILE A 291 -5.53 -46.38 -22.28
C ILE A 291 -6.70 -47.00 -23.04
N ARG A 292 -7.94 -46.81 -22.57
CA ARG A 292 -9.15 -47.32 -23.24
C ARG A 292 -9.33 -46.79 -24.66
N GLY A 293 -9.01 -45.51 -24.87
CA GLY A 293 -9.23 -44.83 -26.14
C GLY A 293 -8.13 -45.04 -27.19
N SER A 294 -6.89 -45.34 -26.76
CA SER A 294 -5.72 -45.31 -27.67
C SER A 294 -4.81 -46.53 -27.60
N VAL A 295 -4.91 -47.37 -26.56
CA VAL A 295 -4.01 -48.52 -26.37
C VAL A 295 -4.80 -49.83 -26.33
N HIS A 296 -5.64 -50.02 -25.31
CA HIS A 296 -6.42 -51.24 -25.12
C HIS A 296 -7.62 -50.99 -24.20
N SER A 297 -8.78 -51.60 -24.50
CA SER A 297 -10.01 -51.40 -23.72
C SER A 297 -9.95 -52.01 -22.32
N ASP A 298 -9.12 -53.02 -22.13
CA ASP A 298 -8.86 -53.62 -20.82
C ASP A 298 -7.82 -52.79 -20.05
N THR A 299 -8.27 -52.27 -18.90
CA THR A 299 -7.47 -51.44 -17.96
C THR A 299 -7.23 -52.17 -16.64
N ARG A 300 -7.58 -53.45 -16.57
CA ARG A 300 -7.36 -54.27 -15.36
C ARG A 300 -5.87 -54.46 -15.11
N ASP A 301 -5.51 -54.51 -13.84
CA ASP A 301 -4.15 -54.78 -13.40
C ASP A 301 -3.73 -56.22 -13.75
N ALA A 302 -2.43 -56.51 -13.72
CA ALA A 302 -1.88 -57.80 -14.08
C ALA A 302 -2.44 -58.94 -13.21
N GLU A 303 -2.78 -60.07 -13.84
CA GLU A 303 -3.20 -61.26 -13.12
C GLU A 303 -2.05 -61.77 -12.23
N THR A 304 -2.36 -61.99 -10.95
CA THR A 304 -1.37 -62.54 -10.00
C THR A 304 -1.34 -64.06 -10.15
N LEU A 305 -0.33 -64.56 -10.87
CA LEU A 305 -0.09 -66.00 -11.00
C LEU A 305 0.84 -66.52 -9.88
N PRO A 306 0.60 -67.72 -9.34
CA PRO A 306 1.50 -68.32 -8.36
C PRO A 306 2.89 -68.55 -8.97
N THR A 307 3.94 -68.38 -8.16
CA THR A 307 5.34 -68.55 -8.60
C THR A 307 5.53 -69.93 -9.23
N PRO A 308 6.06 -70.03 -10.46
CA PRO A 308 6.19 -71.30 -11.14
C PRO A 308 7.08 -72.25 -10.34
N ILE A 309 6.54 -73.41 -9.98
CA ILE A 309 7.29 -74.47 -9.31
C ILE A 309 8.17 -75.15 -10.36
N GLY A 310 9.41 -74.68 -10.50
CA GLY A 310 10.42 -75.35 -11.32
C GLY A 310 11.28 -74.42 -12.16
N THR A 311 12.30 -73.83 -11.54
CA THR A 311 13.56 -73.46 -12.21
C THR A 311 14.62 -73.29 -11.13
N ARG A 312 15.23 -74.42 -10.76
CA ARG A 312 16.60 -74.46 -10.25
C ARG A 312 17.51 -74.73 -11.44
#